data_AF-A0A963F9H8-F1
#
_entry.id   AF-A0A963F9H8-F1
#
_cell.length_a   1.000
_cell.length_b   1.000
_cell.length_c   1.000
_cell.angle_alpha   90.00
_cell.angle_beta   90.00
_cell.angle_gamma   90.00
#
_symmetry.space_group_name_H-M   'P 1'
#
loop_
_entity.id
_entity.type
_entity.pdbx_description
1 polymer ?
#
loop_
_entity_poly.entity_id
_entity_poly.type
_entity_poly.pdbx_seq_one_letter_code
_entity_poly.pdbx_strand_id
1 'polypeptide(L)' 'MNNTVLEFEDQIGLKPTSACRLMGVAYSTYAQYRSGRRDLPLYHEHHMRALLLLAKGELRSLILEYVDDL' A
#
# COMPACT_ATOMS: atom_id res chain seq x y z
N MET A 1 -11.24 8.77 7.04
CA MET A 1 -9.86 8.27 6.80
C MET A 1 -9.85 6.79 7.10
N ASN A 2 -9.24 5.96 6.25
CA ASN A 2 -9.23 4.51 6.42
C ASN A 2 -7.99 4.09 7.22
N ASN A 3 -8.20 3.59 8.44
CA ASN A 3 -7.13 3.23 9.36
C ASN A 3 -6.22 2.12 8.81
N THR A 4 -6.78 1.14 8.10
CA THR A 4 -6.00 0.05 7.49
C THR A 4 -4.98 0.56 6.48
N VAL A 5 -5.34 1.56 5.65
CA VAL A 5 -4.43 2.15 4.66
C VAL A 5 -3.31 2.94 5.36
N LEU A 6 -3.65 3.69 6.41
CA LEU A 6 -2.68 4.49 7.16
C LEU A 6 -1.68 3.61 7.93
N GLU A 7 -2.17 2.55 8.56
CA GLU A 7 -1.31 1.56 9.26
C GLU A 7 -0.39 0.84 8.28
N PHE A 8 -0.89 0.50 7.09
CA PHE A 8 -0.07 -0.08 6.03
C PHE A 8 1.03 0.87 5.57
N GLU A 9 0.73 2.15 5.30
CA GLU A 9 1.71 3.18 4.94
C GLU A 9 2.83 3.31 5.98
N ASP A 10 2.46 3.33 7.27
CA ASP A 10 3.39 3.44 8.39
C ASP A 10 4.32 2.22 8.48
N GLN A 11 3.76 1.00 8.39
CA GLN A 11 4.54 -0.23 8.55
C GLN A 11 5.53 -0.47 7.40
N ILE A 12 5.19 -0.08 6.17
CA ILE A 12 6.08 -0.23 5.01
C ILE A 12 7.00 0.99 4.82
N GLY A 13 6.78 2.07 5.56
CA GLY A 13 7.56 3.31 5.48
C GLY A 13 7.41 4.05 4.14
N LEU A 14 6.30 3.90 3.43
CA LEU A 14 6.07 4.53 2.12
C LEU A 14 5.04 5.64 2.19
N LYS A 15 5.28 6.70 1.41
CA LYS A 15 4.29 7.75 1.17
C LYS A 15 3.15 7.22 0.26
N PRO A 16 1.96 7.83 0.30
CA PRO A 16 0.81 7.38 -0.49
C PRO A 16 1.08 7.24 -2.00
N THR A 17 1.92 8.11 -2.55
CA THR A 17 2.32 8.12 -3.97
C THR A 17 3.13 6.89 -4.39
N SER A 18 3.87 6.31 -3.46
CA SER A 18 4.68 5.11 -3.67
C SER A 18 3.89 3.86 -3.29
N ALA A 19 3.13 3.91 -2.19
CA ALA A 19 2.29 2.81 -1.74
C ALA A 19 1.22 2.43 -2.78
N CYS A 20 0.68 3.39 -3.55
CA CYS A 20 -0.29 3.07 -4.61
C CYS A 20 0.32 2.24 -5.75
N ARG A 21 1.62 2.42 -6.04
CA ARG A 21 2.36 1.63 -7.05
C ARG A 21 2.49 0.19 -6.58
N LEU A 22 2.92 0.00 -5.34
CA LEU A 22 3.03 -1.32 -4.71
C LEU A 22 1.68 -2.06 -4.68
N MET A 23 0.59 -1.33 -4.42
CA MET A 23 -0.77 -1.87 -4.41
C MET A 23 -1.40 -2.05 -5.80
N GLY A 24 -0.68 -1.71 -6.87
CA GLY A 24 -1.15 -1.87 -8.26
C GLY A 24 -2.41 -1.05 -8.58
N VAL A 25 -2.57 0.13 -7.98
CA VAL A 25 -3.78 0.95 -8.11
C VAL A 25 -3.44 2.41 -8.43
N ALA A 26 -4.25 3.03 -9.30
CA ALA A 26 -4.11 4.44 -9.63
C ALA A 26 -4.16 5.33 -8.37
N TYR A 27 -3.28 6.34 -8.29
CA TYR A 27 -3.18 7.23 -7.12
C TYR A 27 -4.51 7.87 -6.73
N SER A 28 -5.32 8.29 -7.69
CA SER A 28 -6.65 8.87 -7.43
C SER A 28 -7.57 7.91 -6.68
N THR A 29 -7.55 6.63 -7.05
CA THR A 29 -8.34 5.58 -6.40
C THR A 29 -7.77 5.26 -5.02
N TYR A 30 -6.45 5.15 -4.89
CA TYR A 30 -5.78 4.95 -3.61
C TYR A 30 -6.06 6.09 -2.61
N ALA A 31 -6.02 7.35 -3.07
CA ALA A 31 -6.36 8.51 -2.26
C ALA A 31 -7.82 8.51 -1.78
N GLN A 32 -8.75 7.97 -2.58
CA GLN A 32 -10.14 7.77 -2.16
C GLN A 32 -10.28 6.70 -1.08
N TYR A 33 -9.56 5.57 -1.20
CA TYR A 33 -9.50 4.55 -0.14
C TYR A 33 -8.95 5.15 1.15
N ARG A 34 -7.80 5.83 1.07
CA ARG A 34 -7.13 6.47 2.21
C ARG A 34 -8.01 7.49 2.92
N SER A 35 -8.69 8.35 2.17
CA SER A 35 -9.60 9.35 2.74
C SER A 35 -10.91 8.76 3.28
N GLY A 36 -11.29 7.55 2.85
CA GLY A 36 -12.58 6.93 3.14
C GLY A 36 -13.71 7.46 2.25
N ARG A 37 -13.39 8.14 1.13
CA ARG A 37 -14.37 8.53 0.11
C ARG A 37 -14.86 7.34 -0.72
N ARG A 38 -14.07 6.27 -0.74
CA ARG A 38 -14.38 5.00 -1.36
C ARG A 38 -14.03 3.88 -0.40
N ASP A 39 -14.90 2.88 -0.31
CA ASP A 39 -14.63 1.68 0.48
C ASP A 39 -13.41 0.95 -0.06
N LEU A 40 -12.58 0.46 0.84
CA LEU A 40 -11.43 -0.37 0.50
C LEU A 40 -11.94 -1.79 0.20
N PRO A 41 -11.75 -2.31 -1.02
CA PRO A 41 -12.14 -3.68 -1.33
C PRO A 41 -11.35 -4.69 -0.48
N LEU A 42 -12.03 -5.76 -0.05
CA LEU A 42 -11.45 -6.85 0.75
C LEU A 42 -10.17 -7.43 0.15
N TYR A 43 -10.08 -7.55 -1.17
CA TYR A 43 -8.88 -8.09 -1.82
C TYR A 43 -7.66 -7.18 -1.65
N HIS A 44 -7.85 -5.85 -1.60
CA HIS A 44 -6.75 -4.92 -1.30
C HIS A 44 -6.34 -4.99 0.16
N GLU A 45 -7.30 -5.15 1.08
CA GLU A 45 -7.00 -5.36 2.49
C GLU A 45 -6.21 -6.65 2.72
N HIS A 46 -6.63 -7.76 2.11
CA HIS A 46 -5.88 -9.02 2.16
C HIS A 46 -4.49 -8.90 1.54
N HIS A 47 -4.37 -8.18 0.42
CA HIS A 47 -3.08 -7.91 -0.20
C HIS A 47 -2.15 -7.10 0.72
N MET A 48 -2.63 -6.02 1.35
CA MET A 48 -1.85 -5.26 2.34
C MET A 48 -1.38 -6.17 3.49
N ARG A 49 -2.27 -6.98 4.05
CA ARG A 49 -1.91 -7.93 5.12
C ARG A 49 -0.88 -8.95 4.67
N ALA A 50 -0.99 -9.48 3.45
CA ALA A 50 -0.03 -10.42 2.90
C ALA A 50 1.37 -9.81 2.75
N LEU A 51 1.46 -8.55 2.30
CA LEU A 51 2.72 -7.82 2.22
C LEU A 51 3.37 -7.64 3.59
N LEU A 52 2.58 -7.35 4.64
CA LEU A 52 3.08 -7.18 6.01
C LEU A 52 3.54 -8.48 6.67
N LEU A 53 3.19 -9.65 6.12
CA LEU A 53 3.68 -10.96 6.57
C LEU A 53 5.02 -11.34 5.94
N LEU A 54 5.47 -10.62 4.91
CA LEU A 54 6.76 -10.89 4.29
C LEU A 54 7.90 -10.60 5.28
N ALA A 55 8.97 -11.39 5.18
CA ALA A 55 10.21 -11.06 5.86
C ALA A 55 10.69 -9.66 5.41
N LYS A 56 11.26 -8.87 6.32
CA LYS A 56 11.67 -7.48 6.02
C LYS A 56 12.55 -7.36 4.77
N GLY A 57 13.41 -8.35 4.51
CA GLY A 57 14.25 -8.40 3.31
C GLY A 57 13.43 -8.55 2.02
N GLU A 58 12.48 -9.47 2.01
CA GLU A 58 11.58 -9.74 0.87
C GLU A 58 10.68 -8.54 0.59
N LEU A 59 10.08 -7.95 1.63
CA LEU A 59 9.28 -6.74 1.48
C LEU A 59 10.10 -5.59 0.90
N ARG A 60 11.35 -5.42 1.35
CA ARG A 60 12.25 -4.40 0.80
C ARG A 60 12.58 -4.66 -0.66
N SER A 61 12.90 -5.90 -1.03
CA SER A 61 13.15 -6.27 -2.43
C SER A 61 11.96 -5.95 -3.33
N LEU A 62 10.74 -6.28 -2.86
CA LEU A 62 9.51 -5.99 -3.57
C LEU A 62 9.28 -4.48 -3.71
N ILE A 63 9.52 -3.70 -2.66
CA ILE A 63 9.42 -2.24 -2.72
C ILE A 63 10.36 -1.68 -3.80
N LEU A 64 11.62 -2.12 -3.83
CA LEU A 64 12.59 -1.67 -4.83
C LEU A 64 12.15 -2.06 -6.25
N GLU A 65 11.64 -3.28 -6.46
CA GLU A 65 11.18 -3.75 -7.78
C GLU A 65 10.03 -2.92 -8.36
N TYR A 66 9.04 -2.55 -7.53
CA TYR A 66 7.80 -1.91 -8.02
C TYR A 66 7.73 -0.39 -7.81
N VAL A 67 8.64 0.18 -7.04
CA VAL A 67 8.61 1.62 -6.69
C VAL A 67 9.77 2.40 -7.32
N ASP A 68 10.90 1.77 -7.67
CA ASP A 68 12.11 2.44 -8.19
C ASP A 68 12.01 2.87 -9.67
N ASP A 69 11.24 3.94 -9.88
CA ASP A 69 11.54 4.99 -10.86
C ASP A 69 11.93 6.30 -10.11
N LEU A 70 12.83 6.24 -9.11
CA LEU A 70 13.32 7.41 -8.37
C LEU A 70 14.84 7.46 -8.24
#